data_AF-A0A1E7RST3-F1
#
_entry.id   AF-A0A1E7RST3-F1
#
_cell.length_a   1.000
_cell.length_b   1.000
_cell.length_c   1.000
_cell.angle_alpha   90.00
_cell.angle_beta   90.00
_cell.angle_gamma   90.00
#
_symmetry.space_group_name_H-M   'P 1'
#
loop_
_entity.id
_entity.type
_entity.pdbx_description
1 polymer ?
#
loop_
_entity_poly.entity_id
_entity_poly.type
_entity_poly.pdbx_seq_one_letter_code
_entity_poly.pdbx_strand_id
1 'polypeptide(L)'
;MKITNHHKGPIGLPDGTVLLPGEPTTVASWDKLKNNAVVKGWLDGKILSVGGSPAANSPPPAPSLLGSDLLPAHVLLVDDTGVSLGEIVQHAHAASGLSVEGWNELDGTVREAKLADAVELLRSEAVAAAEAKKTGAGTGDAGGSTGTSGASGSADAGDKDALIARAKALGIAAKATWGVPKLQEAIAAAEAKKGEG
;
A
#
# COMPACT_ATOMS: atom_id res chain seq x y z
N MET A 1 23.51 -1.76 30.56
CA MET A 1 22.38 -2.32 29.76
C MET A 1 21.47 -1.18 29.32
N LYS A 2 20.82 -1.24 28.14
CA LYS A 2 19.87 -0.18 27.73
C LYS A 2 18.45 -0.55 28.14
N ILE A 3 17.75 0.40 28.75
CA ILE A 3 16.39 0.22 29.25
C ILE A 3 15.51 1.28 28.62
N THR A 4 14.37 0.85 28.08
CA THR A 4 13.38 1.73 27.46
C THR A 4 12.13 1.78 28.31
N ASN A 5 11.64 2.99 28.57
CA ASN A 5 10.40 3.26 29.28
C ASN A 5 9.23 3.42 28.29
N HIS A 6 8.21 2.57 28.39
CA HIS A 6 6.99 2.59 27.58
C HIS A 6 5.82 3.31 28.25
N HIS A 7 6.03 3.87 29.44
CA HIS A 7 5.04 4.64 30.16
C HIS A 7 4.89 6.06 29.60
N LYS A 8 3.76 6.72 29.88
CA LYS A 8 3.46 8.09 29.43
C LYS A 8 4.27 9.19 30.14
N GLY A 9 5.05 8.84 31.17
CA GLY A 9 5.79 9.80 31.98
C GLY A 9 7.17 9.28 32.39
N PRO A 10 8.06 10.17 32.86
CA PRO A 10 9.41 9.79 33.29
C PRO A 10 9.35 8.79 34.44
N ILE A 11 10.17 7.74 34.38
CA ILE A 11 10.27 6.74 35.45
C ILE A 11 11.65 6.86 36.10
N GLY A 12 11.66 7.13 37.40
CA GLY A 12 12.88 7.06 38.21
C GLY A 12 13.22 5.61 38.56
N LEU A 13 14.42 5.18 38.24
CA LEU A 13 14.98 3.94 38.74
C LEU A 13 15.44 4.12 40.20
N PRO A 14 15.46 3.03 40.98
CA PRO A 14 15.96 3.04 42.36
C PRO A 14 17.42 3.50 42.53
N ASP A 15 18.20 3.58 41.45
CA ASP A 15 19.57 4.12 41.46
C ASP A 15 19.64 5.64 41.26
N GLY A 16 18.48 6.31 41.13
CA GLY A 16 18.37 7.74 40.86
C GLY A 16 18.35 8.10 39.37
N THR A 17 18.56 7.15 38.47
CA THR A 17 18.50 7.38 37.02
C THR A 17 17.06 7.62 36.57
N VAL A 18 16.80 8.66 35.80
CA VAL A 18 15.47 8.93 35.24
C VAL A 18 15.42 8.45 33.79
N LEU A 19 14.43 7.62 33.48
CA LEU A 19 14.15 7.10 32.14
C LEU A 19 13.03 7.93 31.49
N LEU A 20 13.36 8.63 30.41
CA LEU A 20 12.38 9.36 29.63
C LEU A 20 11.50 8.40 28.80
N PRO A 21 10.21 8.73 28.56
CA PRO A 21 9.33 7.95 27.71
C PRO A 21 9.91 7.73 26.31
N GLY A 22 9.93 6.48 25.84
CA GLY A 22 10.36 6.10 24.50
C GLY A 22 11.89 6.14 24.26
N GLU A 23 12.68 6.68 25.18
CA GLU A 23 14.13 6.84 24.99
C GLU A 23 14.93 5.70 25.65
N PRO A 24 15.76 4.96 24.89
CA PRO A 24 16.63 3.93 25.44
C PRO A 24 17.79 4.53 26.24
N THR A 25 17.73 4.42 27.56
CA THR A 25 18.76 4.97 28.46
C THR A 25 19.73 3.88 28.90
N THR A 26 21.03 4.19 28.90
CA THR A 26 22.06 3.26 29.39
C THR A 26 22.11 3.27 30.91
N VAL A 27 21.75 2.15 31.52
CA VAL A 27 21.77 1.94 32.97
C VAL A 27 22.97 1.06 33.33
N ALA A 28 23.93 1.65 34.05
CA ALA A 28 25.15 0.95 34.49
C ALA A 28 24.87 -0.08 35.59
N SER A 29 23.93 0.21 36.49
CA SER A 29 23.57 -0.64 37.65
C SER A 29 22.52 -1.72 37.36
N TRP A 30 22.25 -2.04 36.09
CA TRP A 30 21.10 -2.87 35.71
C TRP A 30 21.08 -4.26 36.35
N ASP A 31 22.24 -4.90 36.50
CA ASP A 31 22.31 -6.25 37.10
C ASP A 31 21.84 -6.30 38.56
N LYS A 32 21.93 -5.18 39.29
CA LYS A 32 21.38 -5.04 40.64
C LYS A 32 19.88 -4.68 40.59
N LEU A 33 19.49 -3.84 39.63
CA LEU A 33 18.13 -3.32 39.50
C LEU A 33 17.12 -4.36 38.99
N LYS A 34 17.52 -5.26 38.08
CA LYS A 34 16.65 -6.33 37.57
C LYS A 34 16.13 -7.26 38.65
N ASN A 35 16.80 -7.30 39.81
CA ASN A 35 16.39 -8.11 40.94
C ASN A 35 15.38 -7.41 41.87
N ASN A 36 15.20 -6.11 41.74
CA ASN A 36 14.25 -5.32 42.53
C ASN A 36 12.80 -5.66 42.16
N ALA A 37 11.93 -5.83 43.16
CA ALA A 37 10.53 -6.18 42.96
C ALA A 37 9.75 -5.15 42.11
N VAL A 38 10.06 -3.85 42.26
CA VAL A 38 9.42 -2.77 41.50
C VAL A 38 9.82 -2.82 40.04
N VAL A 39 11.11 -3.01 39.76
CA VAL A 39 11.65 -3.11 38.39
C VAL A 39 11.11 -4.37 37.70
N LYS A 40 10.99 -5.49 38.42
CA LYS A 40 10.33 -6.70 37.91
C LYS A 40 8.87 -6.45 37.57
N GLY A 41 8.12 -5.79 38.45
CA GLY A 41 6.73 -5.41 38.18
C GLY A 41 6.59 -4.53 36.94
N TRP A 42 7.55 -3.64 36.68
CA TRP A 42 7.56 -2.83 35.46
C TRP A 42 7.94 -3.62 34.20
N LEU A 43 8.83 -4.61 34.30
CA LEU A 43 9.14 -5.51 33.20
C LEU A 43 7.94 -6.40 32.87
N ASP A 44 7.31 -7.00 33.88
CA ASP A 44 6.13 -7.86 33.73
C ASP A 44 4.93 -7.07 33.18
N GLY A 45 4.76 -5.83 33.65
CA GLY A 45 3.75 -4.90 33.16
C GLY A 45 4.06 -4.30 31.78
N LYS A 46 5.18 -4.67 31.14
CA LYS A 46 5.67 -4.10 29.86
C LYS A 46 5.86 -2.58 29.91
N ILE A 47 5.99 -2.01 31.10
CA ILE A 47 6.28 -0.60 31.37
C ILE A 47 7.75 -0.32 31.07
N LEU A 48 8.63 -1.26 31.40
CA LEU A 48 10.04 -1.23 31.01
C LEU A 48 10.34 -2.39 30.07
N SER A 49 11.32 -2.18 29.20
CA SER A 49 11.88 -3.25 28.36
C SER A 49 13.41 -3.21 28.41
N VAL A 50 14.02 -4.38 28.50
CA VAL A 50 15.49 -4.54 28.49
C VAL A 50 15.94 -4.69 27.05
N GLY A 51 16.50 -3.62 26.49
CA GLY A 51 17.06 -3.59 25.15
C GLY A 51 18.55 -3.91 25.19
N GLY A 52 18.91 -5.13 24.81
CA GLY A 52 20.27 -5.49 24.45
C GLY A 52 20.50 -5.32 22.96
N SER A 53 20.59 -4.08 22.46
CA SER A 53 21.44 -3.72 21.31
C SER A 53 21.59 -2.21 21.19
N PRO A 54 22.79 -1.71 20.84
CA PRO A 54 23.02 -0.29 20.61
C PRO A 54 22.18 0.12 19.41
N ALA A 55 21.52 1.27 19.43
CA ALA A 55 21.28 2.12 18.26
C ALA A 55 21.24 1.41 16.87
N ALA A 56 20.40 0.39 16.74
CA ALA A 56 20.27 -0.48 15.55
C ALA A 56 18.88 -1.13 15.54
N ASN A 57 17.87 -0.36 15.96
CA ASN A 57 16.47 -0.64 15.65
C ASN A 57 15.91 0.33 14.60
N SER A 58 16.78 1.00 13.84
CA SER A 58 16.66 0.78 12.40
C SER A 58 17.30 -0.57 12.15
N PRO A 59 16.72 -1.50 11.35
CA PRO A 59 17.53 -2.57 10.78
C PRO A 59 18.86 -1.96 10.28
N PRO A 60 20.01 -2.69 10.26
CA PRO A 60 21.18 -2.20 9.52
C PRO A 60 20.62 -1.66 8.21
N PRO A 61 20.90 -0.38 7.82
CA PRO A 61 20.18 0.27 6.75
C PRO A 61 20.09 -0.75 5.64
N ALA A 62 18.86 -1.20 5.35
CA ALA A 62 18.68 -2.29 4.41
C ALA A 62 19.51 -1.90 3.20
N PRO A 63 20.41 -2.79 2.72
CA PRO A 63 21.43 -2.38 1.79
C PRO A 63 20.73 -1.58 0.69
N SER A 64 21.11 -0.31 0.57
CA SER A 64 20.35 0.61 -0.27
C SER A 64 20.69 0.25 -1.70
N LEU A 65 19.67 0.02 -2.52
CA LEU A 65 19.88 -0.24 -3.93
C LEU A 65 20.50 1.00 -4.56
N LEU A 66 21.68 0.84 -5.16
CA LEU A 66 22.30 1.90 -5.94
C LEU A 66 21.37 2.21 -7.12
N GLY A 67 21.05 3.50 -7.25
CA GLY A 67 20.14 3.99 -8.27
C GLY A 67 20.83 4.31 -9.59
N SER A 68 20.19 5.19 -10.36
CA SER A 68 20.77 5.78 -11.57
C SER A 68 21.49 7.09 -11.27
N ASP A 69 22.61 7.31 -11.93
CA ASP A 69 23.31 8.61 -11.94
C ASP A 69 22.87 9.51 -13.12
N LEU A 70 22.09 8.97 -14.06
CA LEU A 70 21.68 9.64 -15.30
C LEU A 70 20.18 9.98 -15.34
N LEU A 71 19.35 9.16 -14.70
CA LEU A 71 17.91 9.33 -14.68
C LEU A 71 17.50 10.39 -13.63
N PRO A 72 16.49 11.22 -13.92
CA PRO A 72 15.95 12.15 -12.95
C PRO A 72 15.25 11.40 -11.80
N ALA A 73 15.06 12.09 -10.67
CA ALA A 73 14.37 11.53 -9.50
C ALA A 73 12.92 11.11 -9.77
N HIS A 74 12.29 11.66 -10.81
CA HIS A 74 10.95 11.31 -11.25
C HIS A 74 10.93 11.21 -12.78
N VAL A 75 10.48 10.07 -13.30
CA VAL A 75 10.42 9.78 -14.73
C VAL A 75 8.96 9.71 -15.15
N LEU A 76 8.57 10.60 -16.06
CA LEU A 76 7.24 10.60 -16.65
C LEU A 76 7.11 9.41 -17.61
N LEU A 77 6.16 8.50 -17.39
CA LEU A 77 5.95 7.30 -18.20
C LEU A 77 5.03 7.59 -19.40
N VAL A 78 3.83 8.13 -19.14
CA VAL A 78 2.82 8.49 -20.16
C VAL A 78 1.92 9.61 -19.63
N ASP A 79 1.59 10.61 -20.47
CA ASP A 79 0.80 11.79 -20.12
C ASP A 79 1.21 12.41 -18.77
N ASP A 80 0.38 12.31 -17.74
CA ASP A 80 0.63 12.79 -16.36
C ASP A 80 1.05 11.68 -15.37
N THR A 81 1.21 10.44 -15.85
CA THR A 81 1.63 9.30 -15.03
C THR A 81 3.15 9.21 -15.03
N GLY A 82 3.77 9.42 -13.88
CA GLY A 82 5.20 9.19 -13.67
C GLY A 82 5.46 8.32 -12.46
N VAL A 83 6.69 7.83 -12.39
CA VAL A 83 7.19 6.99 -11.30
C VAL A 83 8.46 7.57 -10.72
N SER A 84 8.69 7.29 -9.44
CA SER A 84 9.92 7.69 -8.78
C SER A 84 11.11 6.84 -9.24
N LEU A 85 12.31 7.40 -9.17
CA LEU A 85 13.55 6.65 -9.42
C LEU A 85 13.66 5.43 -8.49
N GLY A 86 13.22 5.55 -7.24
CA GLY A 86 13.22 4.44 -6.30
C GLY A 86 12.33 3.26 -6.72
N GLU A 87 11.21 3.52 -7.39
CA GLU A 87 10.34 2.47 -7.95
C GLU A 87 10.96 1.82 -9.19
N ILE A 88 11.58 2.61 -10.07
CA ILE A 88 12.30 2.08 -11.24
C ILE A 88 13.42 1.15 -10.79
N VAL A 89 14.20 1.56 -9.79
CA VAL A 89 15.31 0.77 -9.24
C VAL A 89 14.81 -0.52 -8.60
N GLN A 90 13.71 -0.47 -7.83
CA GLN A 90 13.08 -1.67 -7.29
C GLN A 90 12.56 -2.61 -8.37
N HIS A 91 11.92 -2.07 -9.41
CA HIS A 91 11.40 -2.87 -10.52
C HIS A 91 12.53 -3.55 -11.30
N ALA A 92 13.59 -2.80 -11.62
CA ALA A 92 14.77 -3.34 -12.30
C ALA A 92 15.52 -4.39 -11.45
N HIS A 93 15.64 -4.14 -10.14
CA HIS A 93 16.23 -5.09 -9.20
C HIS A 93 15.42 -6.39 -9.13
N ALA A 94 14.09 -6.29 -8.97
CA ALA A 94 13.18 -7.44 -8.95
C ALA A 94 13.24 -8.24 -10.26
N ALA A 95 13.27 -7.57 -11.41
CA ALA A 95 13.41 -8.21 -12.71
C ALA A 95 14.77 -8.89 -12.91
N SER A 96 15.84 -8.34 -12.31
CA SER A 96 17.19 -8.91 -12.40
C SER A 96 17.37 -10.19 -11.59
N GLY A 97 16.57 -10.41 -10.54
CA GLY A 97 16.70 -11.53 -9.61
C GLY A 97 18.00 -11.54 -8.79
N LEU A 98 18.78 -10.45 -8.82
CA LEU A 98 20.03 -10.32 -8.09
C LEU A 98 19.78 -10.09 -6.59
N SER A 99 20.75 -10.44 -5.74
CA SER A 99 20.76 -9.90 -4.38
C SER A 99 21.06 -8.40 -4.41
N VAL A 100 20.85 -7.71 -3.30
CA VAL A 100 21.13 -6.28 -3.21
C VAL A 100 22.62 -6.00 -3.39
N GLU A 101 23.48 -6.86 -2.84
CA GLU A 101 24.93 -6.79 -2.99
C GLU A 101 25.31 -7.00 -4.45
N GLY A 102 24.75 -8.02 -5.11
CA GLY A 102 25.01 -8.29 -6.53
C GLY A 102 24.55 -7.15 -7.44
N TRP A 103 23.47 -6.46 -7.09
CA TRP A 103 23.02 -5.24 -7.79
C TRP A 103 23.97 -4.06 -7.58
N ASN A 104 24.44 -3.87 -6.35
CA ASN A 104 25.34 -2.80 -5.99
C ASN A 104 26.75 -3.00 -6.57
N GLU A 105 27.15 -4.25 -6.83
CA GLU A 105 28.40 -4.60 -7.49
C GLU A 105 28.35 -4.50 -9.02
N LEU A 106 27.17 -4.27 -9.62
CA LEU A 106 27.08 -4.07 -11.07
C LEU A 106 27.89 -2.86 -11.52
N ASP A 107 28.54 -2.99 -12.68
CA ASP A 107 29.12 -1.85 -13.38
C ASP A 107 28.05 -0.79 -13.64
N GLY A 108 28.42 0.49 -13.51
CA GLY A 108 27.50 1.61 -13.73
C GLY A 108 26.79 1.50 -15.08
N THR A 109 27.51 1.18 -16.16
CA THR A 109 26.94 1.04 -17.50
C THR A 109 25.89 -0.07 -17.58
N VAL A 110 26.16 -1.20 -16.93
CA VAL A 110 25.24 -2.36 -16.90
C VAL A 110 24.01 -2.06 -16.05
N ARG A 111 24.20 -1.36 -14.91
CA ARG A 111 23.10 -0.92 -14.05
C ARG A 111 22.20 0.07 -14.78
N GLU A 112 22.78 1.06 -15.45
CA GLU A 112 22.05 2.05 -16.25
C GLU A 112 21.26 1.39 -17.39
N ALA A 113 21.85 0.41 -18.09
CA ALA A 113 21.13 -0.34 -19.12
C ALA A 113 19.90 -1.07 -18.55
N LYS A 114 20.04 -1.74 -17.39
CA LYS A 114 18.92 -2.41 -16.72
C LYS A 114 17.83 -1.43 -16.25
N LEU A 115 18.22 -0.24 -15.79
CA LEU A 115 17.29 0.81 -15.40
C LEU A 115 16.56 1.39 -16.62
N ALA A 116 17.25 1.54 -17.75
CA ALA A 116 16.63 1.95 -19.01
C ALA A 116 15.60 0.93 -19.52
N ASP A 117 15.95 -0.36 -19.51
CA ASP A 117 15.03 -1.45 -19.88
C ASP A 117 13.77 -1.44 -18.99
N ALA A 118 13.95 -1.23 -17.67
CA ALA A 118 12.84 -1.14 -16.73
C ALA A 118 11.94 0.07 -16.99
N VAL A 119 12.51 1.22 -17.37
CA VAL A 119 11.74 2.41 -17.75
C VAL A 119 10.91 2.14 -19.01
N GLU A 120 11.48 1.51 -20.04
CA GLU A 120 10.73 1.17 -21.26
C GLU A 120 9.61 0.17 -21.01
N LEU A 121 9.84 -0.82 -20.15
CA LEU A 121 8.81 -1.77 -19.74
C LEU A 121 7.67 -1.06 -19.00
N LEU A 122 7.99 -0.25 -17.99
CA LEU A 122 7.00 0.52 -17.22
C LEU A 122 6.23 1.51 -18.10
N ARG A 123 6.88 2.14 -19.09
CA ARG A 123 6.21 2.97 -20.10
C ARG A 123 5.22 2.17 -20.91
N SER A 124 5.63 0.99 -21.38
CA SER A 124 4.79 0.11 -22.20
C SER A 124 3.57 -0.38 -21.42
N GLU A 125 3.76 -0.77 -20.16
CA GLU A 125 2.67 -1.13 -19.24
C GLU A 125 1.73 0.05 -18.97
N ALA A 126 2.28 1.25 -18.76
CA ALA A 126 1.48 2.45 -18.53
C ALA A 126 0.66 2.85 -19.75
N VAL A 127 1.22 2.73 -20.97
CA VAL A 127 0.49 2.92 -22.22
C VAL A 127 -0.61 1.88 -22.39
N ALA A 128 -0.32 0.60 -22.14
CA ALA A 128 -1.33 -0.45 -22.20
C ALA A 128 -2.47 -0.23 -21.17
N ALA A 129 -2.14 0.21 -19.96
CA ALA A 129 -3.10 0.56 -18.93
C ALA A 129 -3.93 1.81 -19.28
N ALA A 130 -3.31 2.82 -19.92
CA ALA A 130 -4.00 4.02 -20.40
C ALA A 130 -4.98 3.70 -21.54
N GLU A 131 -4.56 2.88 -22.52
CA GLU A 131 -5.41 2.43 -23.62
C GLU A 131 -6.57 1.56 -23.11
N ALA A 132 -6.32 0.68 -22.13
CA ALA A 132 -7.38 -0.09 -21.47
C ALA A 132 -8.40 0.80 -20.73
N LYS A 133 -7.96 1.92 -20.14
CA LYS A 133 -8.86 2.91 -19.52
C LYS A 133 -9.62 3.74 -20.55
N LYS A 134 -9.03 4.02 -21.71
CA LYS A 134 -9.66 4.80 -22.79
C LYS A 134 -10.85 4.07 -23.41
N THR A 135 -10.82 2.74 -23.45
CA THR A 135 -11.98 1.92 -23.86
C THR A 135 -13.13 1.89 -22.83
N GLY A 136 -12.91 2.39 -21.60
CA GLY A 136 -13.95 2.56 -20.58
C GLY A 136 -14.47 4.00 -20.42
N ALA A 137 -13.75 5.01 -20.94
CA ALA A 137 -14.06 6.42 -20.77
C ALA A 137 -14.64 7.05 -22.05
N GLY A 138 -15.68 6.43 -22.61
CA GLY A 138 -16.44 6.97 -23.73
C GLY A 138 -17.73 7.63 -23.26
N THR A 139 -17.74 8.97 -23.22
CA THR A 139 -18.89 9.91 -23.18
C THR A 139 -19.35 10.41 -21.82
N GLY A 140 -18.98 11.65 -21.50
CA GLY A 140 -19.58 12.45 -20.45
C GLY A 140 -19.19 13.91 -20.57
N ASP A 141 -19.85 14.66 -21.46
CA ASP A 141 -19.98 16.11 -21.34
C ASP A 141 -21.47 16.49 -21.32
N ALA A 142 -21.77 17.58 -20.62
CA ALA A 142 -23.06 18.24 -20.39
C ALA A 142 -23.85 17.83 -19.12
N GLY A 143 -23.46 18.42 -17.98
CA GLY A 143 -24.30 19.39 -17.27
C GLY A 143 -25.47 18.90 -16.40
N GLY A 144 -25.43 19.26 -15.12
CA GLY A 144 -26.63 19.71 -14.39
C GLY A 144 -27.03 18.96 -13.12
N SER A 145 -26.55 19.46 -11.98
CA SER A 145 -27.25 19.66 -10.69
C SER A 145 -28.38 18.70 -10.29
N THR A 146 -28.22 18.03 -9.14
CA THR A 146 -28.93 18.30 -7.86
C THR A 146 -28.82 17.05 -6.97
N GLY A 147 -28.39 17.23 -5.73
CA GLY A 147 -28.02 16.13 -4.83
C GLY A 147 -29.18 15.25 -4.35
N THR A 148 -28.82 14.06 -3.85
CA THR A 148 -29.37 13.45 -2.63
C THR A 148 -28.49 12.26 -2.24
N SER A 149 -28.18 12.22 -0.95
CA SER A 149 -27.37 11.27 -0.21
C SER A 149 -27.87 9.82 -0.29
N GLY A 150 -26.95 8.85 -0.41
CA GLY A 150 -27.20 7.46 -0.01
C GLY A 150 -26.57 6.39 -0.93
N ALA A 151 -25.62 5.64 -0.37
CA ALA A 151 -25.04 4.38 -0.87
C ALA A 151 -24.16 4.47 -2.13
N SER A 152 -22.86 4.66 -1.86
CA SER A 152 -21.76 4.57 -2.82
C SER A 152 -21.59 3.13 -3.34
N GLY A 153 -22.14 2.87 -4.51
CA GLY A 153 -21.77 1.75 -5.38
C GLY A 153 -21.67 2.29 -6.79
N SER A 154 -20.45 2.56 -7.26
CA SER A 154 -20.21 2.87 -8.67
C SER A 154 -20.38 1.57 -9.44
N ALA A 155 -21.63 1.20 -9.72
CA ALA A 155 -21.98 0.16 -10.68
C ALA A 155 -21.58 0.71 -12.05
N ASP A 156 -20.49 0.16 -12.56
CA ASP A 156 -19.91 0.52 -13.83
C ASP A 156 -20.92 0.25 -14.96
N ALA A 157 -20.79 0.90 -16.12
CA ALA A 157 -21.70 0.68 -17.25
C ALA A 157 -21.82 -0.82 -17.62
N GLY A 158 -20.75 -1.59 -17.35
CA GLY A 158 -20.72 -3.05 -17.47
C GLY A 158 -21.72 -3.79 -16.58
N ASP A 159 -21.97 -3.35 -15.34
CA ASP A 159 -22.94 -4.00 -14.44
C ASP A 159 -24.37 -3.81 -14.95
N LYS A 160 -24.66 -2.65 -15.52
CA LYS A 160 -25.98 -2.36 -16.08
C LYS A 160 -26.23 -3.14 -17.37
N ASP A 161 -25.25 -3.23 -18.26
CA ASP A 161 -25.37 -4.01 -19.49
C ASP A 161 -25.48 -5.52 -19.20
N ALA A 162 -24.75 -6.02 -18.20
CA ALA A 162 -24.90 -7.39 -17.71
C ALA A 162 -26.32 -7.64 -17.16
N LEU A 163 -26.90 -6.70 -16.43
CA LEU A 163 -28.29 -6.80 -15.94
C LEU A 163 -29.31 -6.72 -17.09
N ILE A 164 -29.09 -5.88 -18.11
CA ILE A 164 -29.97 -5.82 -19.29
C ILE A 164 -29.91 -7.14 -20.07
N ALA A 165 -28.72 -7.73 -20.23
CA ALA A 165 -28.53 -9.03 -20.86
C ALA A 165 -29.24 -10.14 -20.08
N ARG A 166 -29.10 -10.15 -18.75
CA ARG A 166 -29.77 -11.13 -17.87
C ARG A 166 -31.29 -10.97 -17.88
N ALA A 167 -31.79 -9.75 -17.87
CA ALA A 167 -33.22 -9.48 -18.00
C ALA A 167 -33.79 -9.95 -19.35
N LYS A 168 -33.06 -9.71 -20.46
CA LYS A 168 -33.44 -10.22 -21.79
C LYS A 168 -33.44 -11.76 -21.84
N ALA A 169 -32.47 -12.41 -21.22
CA ALA A 169 -32.41 -13.88 -21.13
C ALA A 169 -33.61 -14.47 -20.36
N LEU A 170 -34.20 -13.69 -19.45
CA LEU A 170 -35.42 -14.03 -18.73
C LEU A 170 -36.71 -13.61 -19.45
N GLY A 171 -36.61 -13.10 -20.69
CA GLY A 171 -37.75 -12.65 -21.49
C GLY A 171 -38.31 -11.28 -21.08
N ILE A 172 -37.60 -10.53 -20.25
CA ILE A 172 -38.00 -9.19 -19.80
C ILE A 172 -37.51 -8.17 -20.85
N ALA A 173 -38.41 -7.30 -21.31
CA ALA A 173 -38.09 -6.21 -22.23
C ALA A 173 -37.35 -5.05 -21.53
N ALA A 174 -36.15 -5.32 -21.02
CA ALA A 174 -35.31 -4.35 -20.33
C ALA A 174 -34.85 -3.22 -21.27
N LYS A 175 -35.00 -1.98 -20.82
CA LYS A 175 -34.56 -0.77 -21.54
C LYS A 175 -33.31 -0.18 -20.90
N ALA A 176 -32.41 0.38 -21.72
CA ALA A 176 -31.21 1.07 -21.25
C ALA A 176 -31.51 2.32 -20.40
N THR A 177 -32.75 2.84 -20.44
CA THR A 177 -33.21 3.94 -19.59
C THR A 177 -33.58 3.50 -18.17
N TRP A 178 -33.65 2.19 -17.90
CA TRP A 178 -33.96 1.69 -16.56
C TRP A 178 -32.70 1.75 -15.68
N GLY A 179 -32.86 2.22 -14.45
CA GLY A 179 -31.80 2.17 -13.45
C GLY A 179 -31.54 0.75 -12.97
N VAL A 180 -30.31 0.48 -12.52
CA VAL A 180 -29.87 -0.78 -11.89
C VAL A 180 -30.88 -1.37 -10.90
N PRO A 181 -31.45 -0.63 -9.92
CA PRO A 181 -32.40 -1.20 -8.97
C PRO A 181 -33.67 -1.73 -9.63
N LYS A 182 -34.17 -1.05 -10.68
CA LYS A 182 -35.35 -1.47 -11.44
C LYS A 182 -35.08 -2.73 -12.28
N LEU A 183 -33.86 -2.87 -12.80
CA LEU A 183 -33.44 -4.06 -13.55
C LEU A 183 -33.28 -5.27 -12.64
N GLN A 184 -32.67 -5.10 -11.47
CA GLN A 184 -32.52 -6.16 -10.47
C GLN A 184 -33.86 -6.66 -9.94
N GLU A 185 -34.79 -5.75 -9.63
CA GLU A 185 -36.15 -6.11 -9.18
C GLU A 185 -36.91 -6.89 -10.25
N ALA A 186 -36.82 -6.46 -11.51
CA ALA A 186 -37.48 -7.17 -12.63
C ALA A 186 -36.90 -8.57 -12.85
N ILE A 187 -35.57 -8.73 -12.77
CA ILE A 187 -34.87 -10.01 -12.86
C ILE A 187 -35.31 -10.93 -11.72
N ALA A 188 -35.27 -10.44 -10.48
CA ALA A 188 -35.66 -11.22 -9.30
C ALA A 188 -37.13 -11.66 -9.36
N ALA A 189 -38.04 -10.77 -9.80
CA ALA A 189 -39.45 -11.09 -9.97
C ALA A 189 -39.70 -12.15 -11.06
N ALA A 190 -38.91 -12.15 -12.14
CA ALA A 190 -39.01 -13.15 -13.20
C ALA A 190 -38.38 -14.49 -12.80
N GLU A 191 -37.27 -14.48 -12.07
CA GLU A 191 -36.64 -15.69 -11.52
C GLU A 191 -37.55 -16.35 -10.47
N ALA A 192 -38.21 -15.56 -9.61
CA ALA A 192 -39.18 -16.07 -8.64
C ALA A 192 -40.39 -16.76 -9.32
N LYS A 193 -40.87 -16.22 -10.45
CA LYS A 193 -41.96 -16.84 -11.24
C LYS A 193 -41.54 -18.09 -12.01
N LYS A 194 -40.25 -18.30 -12.26
CA LYS A 194 -39.72 -19.46 -12.99
C LYS A 194 -39.47 -20.68 -12.07
N GLY A 195 -39.51 -20.49 -10.75
CA GLY A 195 -39.28 -21.54 -9.74
C GLY A 195 -40.52 -22.24 -9.20
N GLU A 196 -41.74 -21.87 -9.63
CA GLU A 196 -43.01 -22.48 -9.20
C GLU A 196 -43.64 -23.42 -10.26
N GLY A 197 -42.84 -23.98 -11.17
CA GLY A 197 -43.28 -24.95 -12.18
C GLY A 197 -42.65 -26.32 -12.03
#